data_AF-A0A924XII3-F1
#
_entry.id   AF-A0A924XII3-F1
#
_cell.length_a   1.000
_cell.length_b   1.000
_cell.length_c   1.000
_cell.angle_alpha   90.00
_cell.angle_beta   90.00
_cell.angle_gamma   90.00
#
_symmetry.space_group_name_H-M   'P 1'
#
loop_
_entity.id
_entity.type
_entity.pdbx_description
1 polymer ?
#
loop_
_entity_poly.entity_id
_entity_poly.type
_entity_poly.pdbx_seq_one_letter_code
_entity_poly.pdbx_strand_id
1 'polypeptide(L)' 'MTAKTRQNAQAQGLLETLQGLQMVAPALLNGAKGADKQVYARMIENVKFTRNLNEVSLDLDVPQSDIDVIIGAKK' A
#
# COMPACT_ATOMS: atom_id res chain seq x y z
N MET A 1 8.71 4.00 4.31
CA MET A 1 8.28 4.34 5.70
C MET A 1 8.48 3.13 6.60
N THR A 2 8.88 3.29 7.85
CA THR A 2 9.13 2.16 8.77
C THR A 2 8.41 2.37 10.11
N ALA A 3 7.80 1.31 10.63
CA ALA A 3 7.15 1.27 11.94
C ALA A 3 7.80 0.21 12.83
N LYS A 4 7.95 0.49 14.12
CA LYS A 4 8.61 -0.39 15.09
C LYS A 4 7.64 -0.87 16.17
N THR A 5 7.57 -2.17 16.37
CA THR A 5 6.77 -2.82 17.43
C THR A 5 7.63 -3.09 18.68
N ARG A 6 6.97 -3.41 19.80
CA ARG A 6 7.66 -3.76 21.04
C ARG A 6 8.25 -5.18 20.98
N GLN A 7 7.57 -6.08 20.28
CA GLN A 7 7.94 -7.49 20.18
C GLN A 7 7.98 -7.96 18.72
N ASN A 8 8.86 -8.92 18.44
CA ASN A 8 9.04 -9.49 17.10
C ASN A 8 7.76 -10.13 16.56
N ALA A 9 7.05 -10.88 17.40
CA ALA A 9 5.77 -11.51 17.06
C ALA A 9 4.70 -10.48 16.65
N GLN A 10 4.72 -9.28 17.24
CA GLN A 10 3.80 -8.21 16.86
C GLN A 10 4.13 -7.66 15.46
N ALA A 11 5.42 -7.54 15.11
CA ALA A 11 5.82 -7.11 13.77
C ALA A 11 5.44 -8.15 12.71
N GLN A 12 5.54 -9.44 13.05
CA GLN A 12 5.07 -10.52 12.19
C GLN A 12 3.55 -10.44 11.97
N GLY A 13 2.76 -10.32 13.04
CA GLY A 13 1.30 -10.20 12.91
C GLY A 13 0.86 -8.94 12.17
N LEU A 14 1.58 -7.82 12.34
CA LEU A 14 1.35 -6.60 11.58
C LEU A 14 1.63 -6.80 10.08
N LEU A 15 2.76 -7.44 9.73
CA LEU A 15 3.11 -7.74 8.35
C LEU A 15 2.03 -8.61 7.69
N GLU A 16 1.61 -9.70 8.35
CA GLU A 16 0.58 -10.62 7.85
C GLU A 16 -0.76 -9.90 7.65
N THR A 17 -1.13 -9.03 8.58
CA THR A 17 -2.36 -8.22 8.46
C THR A 17 -2.28 -7.31 7.25
N LEU A 18 -1.17 -6.60 7.06
CA LEU A 18 -0.97 -5.69 5.92
C LEU A 18 -0.98 -6.44 4.58
N GLN A 19 -0.36 -7.62 4.52
CA GLN A 19 -0.38 -8.49 3.34
C GLN A 19 -1.79 -9.04 3.05
N GLY A 20 -2.54 -9.44 4.08
CA GLY A 20 -3.93 -9.85 3.95
C GLY A 20 -4.81 -8.73 3.41
N LEU A 21 -4.65 -7.50 3.93
CA LEU A 21 -5.35 -6.31 3.43
C LEU A 21 -4.98 -6.01 1.98
N GLN A 22 -3.70 -6.11 1.61
CA GLN A 22 -3.24 -5.94 0.23
C GLN A 22 -3.88 -6.97 -0.71
N MET A 23 -4.03 -8.22 -0.26
CA MET A 23 -4.63 -9.29 -1.06
C MET A 23 -6.13 -9.05 -1.33
N VAL A 24 -6.87 -8.49 -0.37
CA VAL A 24 -8.31 -8.23 -0.52
C VAL A 24 -8.61 -6.86 -1.15
N ALA A 25 -7.65 -5.94 -1.16
CA ALA A 25 -7.85 -4.59 -1.66
C ALA A 25 -8.31 -4.51 -3.12
N PRO A 26 -7.79 -5.30 -4.09
CA PRO A 26 -8.28 -5.27 -5.46
C PRO A 26 -9.78 -5.59 -5.57
N ALA A 27 -10.28 -6.55 -4.77
CA ALA A 27 -11.69 -6.89 -4.75
C ALA A 27 -12.56 -5.74 -4.22
N LEU A 28 -12.06 -4.98 -3.24
CA LEU A 28 -12.73 -3.79 -2.70
C LEU A 28 -12.71 -2.60 -3.67
N LEU A 29 -11.63 -2.49 -4.45
CA LEU A 29 -11.40 -1.37 -5.37
C LEU A 29 -11.91 -1.61 -6.79
N ASN A 30 -12.35 -2.82 -7.13
CA ASN A 30 -12.84 -3.18 -8.46
C ASN A 30 -14.08 -2.36 -8.91
N GLY A 31 -14.79 -1.71 -7.98
CA GLY A 31 -15.89 -0.78 -8.30
C GLY A 31 -15.45 0.65 -8.62
N ALA A 32 -14.16 0.97 -8.50
CA ALA A 32 -13.65 2.33 -8.52
C ALA A 32 -13.30 2.79 -9.96
N LYS A 33 -14.29 3.41 -10.64
CA LYS A 33 -14.17 3.85 -12.05
C LYS A 33 -13.37 5.15 -12.29
N GLY A 34 -13.05 5.92 -11.25
CA GLY A 34 -12.31 7.18 -11.36
C GLY A 34 -10.83 6.93 -11.67
N ALA A 35 -10.25 7.75 -12.55
CA ALA A 35 -8.83 7.63 -12.93
C ALA A 35 -7.90 7.76 -11.71
N ASP A 36 -8.23 8.65 -10.78
CA ASP A 36 -7.59 8.81 -9.47
C ASP A 36 -7.66 7.53 -8.62
N LYS A 37 -8.81 6.85 -8.63
CA LYS A 37 -9.01 5.61 -7.86
C LYS A 37 -8.26 4.43 -8.45
N GLN A 38 -8.12 4.38 -9.77
CA GLN A 38 -7.27 3.39 -10.43
C GLN A 38 -5.79 3.58 -10.07
N VAL A 39 -5.34 4.82 -9.87
CA VAL A 39 -4.00 5.08 -9.35
C VAL A 39 -3.86 4.53 -7.92
N TYR A 40 -4.82 4.76 -7.03
CA TYR A 40 -4.77 4.20 -5.67
C TYR A 40 -4.77 2.66 -5.67
N ALA A 41 -5.52 2.03 -6.56
CA ALA A 41 -5.49 0.59 -6.73
C ALA A 41 -4.08 0.10 -7.12
N ARG A 42 -3.45 0.73 -8.12
CA ARG A 42 -2.07 0.43 -8.52
C ARG A 42 -1.06 0.65 -7.39
N MET A 43 -1.21 1.74 -6.63
CA MET A 43 -0.35 2.00 -5.47
C MET A 43 -0.45 0.87 -4.42
N ILE A 44 -1.66 0.38 -4.16
CA ILE A 44 -1.88 -0.71 -3.21
C ILE A 44 -1.37 -2.05 -3.76
N GLU A 45 -1.44 -2.28 -5.07
CA GLU A 45 -0.85 -3.46 -5.70
C GLU A 45 0.69 -3.42 -5.66
N ASN A 46 1.29 -2.24 -5.86
CA ASN A 46 2.74 -2.07 -5.95
C ASN A 46 3.44 -1.86 -4.61
N VAL A 47 2.70 -1.59 -3.54
CA VAL A 47 3.29 -1.40 -2.21
C VAL A 47 3.96 -2.70 -1.74
N LYS A 48 5.18 -2.59 -1.23
CA LYS A 48 5.96 -3.70 -0.71
C LYS A 48 6.08 -3.58 0.79
N PHE A 49 5.71 -4.63 1.50
CA PHE A 49 5.92 -4.75 2.93
C PHE A 49 7.10 -5.67 3.21
N THR A 50 8.06 -5.18 3.98
CA THR A 50 9.20 -5.97 4.45
C THR A 50 9.27 -5.92 5.97
N ARG A 51 9.91 -6.92 6.58
CA ARG A 51 10.12 -6.96 8.02
C ARG A 51 11.58 -7.22 8.33
N ASN A 52 12.08 -6.49 9.33
CA ASN A 52 13.36 -6.76 9.97
C ASN A 52 13.16 -6.75 11.49
N LEU A 53 13.22 -7.92 12.12
CA LEU A 53 12.98 -8.10 13.55
C LEU A 53 11.62 -7.48 13.99
N ASN A 54 11.69 -6.36 14.71
CA ASN A 54 10.55 -5.62 15.27
C ASN A 54 10.11 -4.48 14.36
N GLU A 55 10.68 -4.36 13.17
CA GLU A 55 10.44 -3.25 12.24
C GLU A 55 9.70 -3.78 11.01
N VAL A 56 8.62 -3.10 10.65
CA VAL A 56 7.88 -3.32 9.41
C VAL A 56 8.07 -2.09 8.55
N SER A 57 8.57 -2.29 7.33
CA SER A 57 8.76 -1.23 6.36
C SER A 57 7.75 -1.36 5.23
N LEU A 58 7.20 -0.22 4.84
CA LEU A 58 6.39 -0.01 3.66
C LEU A 58 7.23 0.74 2.64
N ASP A 59 7.36 0.16 1.46
CA ASP A 59 7.95 0.79 0.29
C ASP A 59 6.87 0.96 -0.78
N LEU A 60 6.69 2.19 -1.25
CA LEU A 60 5.69 2.50 -2.26
C LEU A 60 6.38 3.18 -3.43
N ASP A 61 6.43 2.48 -4.55
CA ASP A 61 6.86 3.05 -5.81
C ASP A 61 5.65 3.66 -6.52
N VAL A 62 5.77 4.93 -6.91
CA VAL A 62 4.71 5.66 -7.60
C VAL A 62 5.26 6.20 -8.91
N PRO A 63 4.84 5.65 -10.06
CA PRO A 63 5.23 6.17 -11.36
C PRO A 63 4.82 7.65 -11.52
N GLN A 64 5.63 8.43 -12.23
CA GLN A 64 5.31 9.84 -12.49
C GLN A 64 3.96 10.01 -13.21
N SER A 65 3.60 9.09 -14.11
CA SER A 65 2.29 9.08 -14.79
C SER A 65 1.11 8.98 -13.82
N ASP A 66 1.28 8.27 -12.70
CA ASP A 66 0.26 8.12 -11.67
C ASP A 66 0.15 9.39 -10.80
N ILE A 67 1.28 10.05 -10.52
CA ILE A 67 1.32 11.37 -9.89
C ILE A 67 0.60 12.41 -10.76
N ASP A 68 0.85 12.40 -12.07
CA ASP A 68 0.25 13.35 -13.02
C ASP A 68 -1.28 13.21 -13.07
N VAL A 69 -1.81 11.99 -12.95
CA VAL A 69 -3.26 11.74 -12.86
C VAL A 69 -3.84 12.33 -11.57
N ILE A 70 -3.18 12.14 -10.42
CA ILE A 70 -3.64 12.66 -9.13
C ILE A 70 -3.59 14.20 -9.09
N ILE A 71 -2.51 14.80 -9.58
CA ILE A 71 -2.32 16.25 -9.59
C ILE A 71 -3.22 16.90 -10.65
N GLY A 72 -3.32 16.30 -11.83
CA GLY A 72 -4.16 16.77 -12.93
C GLY A 72 -5.66 16.70 -12.62
N ALA A 73 -6.09 15.76 -11.78
CA ALA A 73 -7.47 15.65 -11.30
C ALA A 73 -7.89 16.74 -10.28
N LYS A 74 -6.95 17.53 -9.74
CA LYS A 74 -7.24 18.64 -8.80
C LYS A 74 -7.64 19.97 -9.47
N LYS A 75 -8.08 19.96 -10.73
CA LYS A 75 -8.61 21.16 -11.41
C LYS A 75 -10.13 21.28 -11.26
#